data_AF-A0A5P0YJL4-F1
#
_entry.id   AF-A0A5P0YJL4-F1
#
_cell.length_a   1.000
_cell.length_b   1.000
_cell.length_c   1.000
_cell.angle_alpha   90.00
_cell.angle_beta   90.00
_cell.angle_gamma   90.00
#
_symmetry.space_group_name_H-M   'P 1'
#
loop_
_entity.id
_entity.type
_entity.pdbx_description
1 polymer ?
#
loop_
_entity_poly.entity_id
_entity_poly.type
_entity_poly.pdbx_seq_one_letter_code
_entity_poly.pdbx_strand_id
1 'polypeptide(L)'
;MLAGELRLGGAETVVLERLAAPTTESRASTLHARTMELLDSRGLLDALGTPPDEPRGHFGGVPLDLRLPSPWPGQWKVPQTRTEALLRDWALGLGADLRRGHELRAARFADDHVEAVAAGPGGRSLRVRARFAVGCDGEHSTLRRLVGAPFPGREASRELLRADVAGIDVPNRRFQRLDRGLAIAARRADGITRIMVHEFQAGARRRTAEPEFAELAEVWKRVTGETVDHGTPVWVNSFGDANRQLANYRHGRVLFAGDAAHQQMPIGGQALNLGLQDAVNLGWKLATEVSGRASAGLLDTYHAERHPVGRRVLADIRAQAHLLLGGPEVEPLRTLLAELIDERPEARAHLAGMISGLDIRYGADTAPGDPLLGARLPYTELQGVHGGMNTRDLLRTSGRGLLLDLAGDAALRTAVRPWADRVVTVTARPAPDGPLGAARAVLVRPDGHIAWTGATGGPENALGDWFGKPEPARVGRSDKN
;
A
#
# COMPACT_ATOMS: atom_id res chain seq x y z
N MET A 1 -6.61 -7.13 3.03
CA MET A 1 -6.71 -6.39 1.75
C MET A 1 -6.84 -7.34 0.56
N LEU A 2 -5.77 -8.06 0.15
CA LEU A 2 -5.81 -8.88 -1.08
C LEU A 2 -6.96 -9.88 -1.12
N ALA A 3 -7.23 -10.58 -0.03
CA ALA A 3 -8.35 -11.53 0.03
C ALA A 3 -9.71 -10.86 -0.23
N GLY A 4 -9.93 -9.65 0.31
CA GLY A 4 -11.15 -8.90 0.03
C GLY A 4 -11.24 -8.46 -1.42
N GLU A 5 -10.14 -7.98 -2.02
CA GLU A 5 -10.12 -7.64 -3.46
C GLU A 5 -10.38 -8.85 -4.36
N LEU A 6 -9.81 -10.01 -4.03
CA LEU A 6 -10.06 -11.26 -4.75
C LEU A 6 -11.52 -11.70 -4.67
N ARG A 7 -12.11 -11.66 -3.47
CA ARG A 7 -13.53 -11.98 -3.26
C ARG A 7 -14.44 -10.98 -3.95
N LEU A 8 -14.11 -9.69 -3.91
CA LEU A 8 -14.84 -8.63 -4.62
C LEU A 8 -14.84 -8.87 -6.14
N GLY A 9 -13.72 -9.33 -6.69
CA GLY A 9 -13.62 -9.75 -8.09
C GLY A 9 -14.15 -11.15 -8.41
N GLY A 10 -14.76 -11.84 -7.45
CA GLY A 10 -15.43 -13.14 -7.63
C GLY A 10 -14.53 -14.38 -7.51
N ALA A 11 -13.27 -14.25 -7.11
CA ALA A 11 -12.39 -15.40 -6.90
C ALA A 11 -12.62 -16.08 -5.54
N GLU A 12 -12.62 -17.41 -5.49
CA GLU A 12 -12.55 -18.14 -4.23
C GLU A 12 -11.18 -17.97 -3.57
N THR A 13 -11.16 -17.71 -2.26
CA THR A 13 -9.93 -17.34 -1.55
C THR A 13 -9.87 -17.99 -0.19
N VAL A 14 -8.74 -18.67 0.08
CA VAL A 14 -8.35 -19.13 1.42
C VAL A 14 -7.11 -18.37 1.88
N VAL A 15 -7.08 -17.95 3.14
CA VAL A 15 -5.96 -17.27 3.78
C VAL A 15 -5.41 -18.17 4.86
N LEU A 16 -4.12 -18.49 4.77
CA LEU A 16 -3.40 -19.26 5.79
C LEU A 16 -2.60 -18.28 6.65
N GLU A 17 -2.91 -18.21 7.94
CA GLU A 17 -2.23 -17.34 8.90
C GLU A 17 -1.62 -18.18 10.02
N ARG A 18 -0.32 -18.02 10.25
CA ARG A 18 0.45 -18.77 11.26
C ARG A 18 -0.04 -18.49 12.68
N LEU A 19 -0.33 -17.23 13.00
CA LEU A 19 -0.73 -16.84 14.35
C LEU A 19 -2.18 -17.24 14.63
N ALA A 20 -2.39 -17.87 15.79
CA ALA A 20 -3.73 -18.25 16.24
C ALA A 20 -4.62 -17.03 16.56
N ALA A 21 -4.00 -15.93 17.00
CA ALA A 21 -4.65 -14.64 17.28
C ALA A 21 -3.82 -13.49 16.68
N PRO A 22 -4.43 -12.34 16.35
CA PRO A 22 -3.69 -11.14 15.94
C PRO A 22 -2.66 -10.71 16.98
N THR A 23 -1.57 -10.08 16.53
CA THR A 23 -0.64 -9.41 17.45
C THR A 23 -1.30 -8.22 18.11
N THR A 24 -0.94 -7.96 19.37
CA THR A 24 -1.33 -6.74 20.09
C THR A 24 -0.33 -5.60 19.88
N GLU A 25 0.80 -5.86 19.22
CA GLU A 25 1.85 -4.88 18.96
C GLU A 25 1.46 -3.97 17.78
N SER A 26 1.13 -2.71 18.06
CA SER A 26 0.90 -1.73 16.99
C SER A 26 2.23 -1.20 16.46
N ARG A 27 2.79 -1.92 15.47
CA ARG A 27 4.08 -1.63 14.84
C ARG A 27 4.00 -0.47 13.85
N ALA A 28 2.90 -0.34 13.12
CA ALA A 28 2.56 0.81 12.28
C ALA A 28 1.31 1.55 12.81
N SER A 29 1.19 2.85 12.49
CA SER A 29 0.04 3.67 12.89
C SER A 29 -0.36 4.74 11.86
N THR A 30 0.22 4.73 10.65
CA THR A 30 0.01 5.80 9.67
C THR A 30 -0.57 5.24 8.36
N LEU A 31 -1.73 5.75 7.95
CA LEU A 31 -2.25 5.58 6.59
C LEU A 31 -2.11 6.90 5.83
N HIS A 32 -1.55 6.84 4.62
CA HIS A 32 -1.36 8.01 3.77
C HIS A 32 -2.56 8.24 2.85
N ALA A 33 -2.68 9.46 2.33
CA ALA A 33 -3.77 9.89 1.46
C ALA A 33 -4.15 8.87 0.39
N ARG A 34 -3.18 8.28 -0.35
CA ARG A 34 -3.53 7.31 -1.40
C ARG A 34 -4.19 6.05 -0.84
N THR A 35 -3.74 5.57 0.30
CA THR A 35 -4.35 4.40 0.96
C THR A 35 -5.72 4.73 1.52
N MET A 36 -5.93 5.94 2.03
CA MET A 36 -7.24 6.42 2.43
C MET A 36 -8.20 6.45 1.23
N GLU A 37 -7.79 7.01 0.08
CA GLU A 37 -8.58 6.98 -1.17
C GLU A 37 -8.95 5.56 -1.60
N LEU A 38 -8.02 4.60 -1.45
CA LEU A 38 -8.29 3.20 -1.78
C LEU A 38 -9.31 2.57 -0.82
N LEU A 39 -9.14 2.73 0.49
CA LEU A 39 -10.12 2.24 1.46
C LEU A 39 -11.50 2.88 1.27
N ASP A 40 -11.53 4.17 0.93
CA ASP A 40 -12.76 4.92 0.64
C ASP A 40 -13.51 4.38 -0.58
N SER A 41 -12.77 4.09 -1.66
CA SER A 41 -13.35 3.50 -2.87
C SER A 41 -13.95 2.09 -2.65
N ARG A 42 -13.61 1.44 -1.52
CA ARG A 42 -14.20 0.15 -1.09
C ARG A 42 -15.26 0.33 0.00
N GLY A 43 -15.57 1.58 0.39
CA GLY A 43 -16.53 1.91 1.44
C GLY A 43 -16.09 1.53 2.85
N LEU A 44 -14.78 1.47 3.11
CA LEU A 44 -14.25 0.93 4.36
C LEU A 44 -13.96 1.98 5.43
N LEU A 45 -13.94 3.27 5.08
CA LEU A 45 -13.51 4.32 6.00
C LEU A 45 -14.54 4.61 7.11
N ASP A 46 -15.83 4.41 6.86
CA ASP A 46 -16.87 4.68 7.86
C ASP A 46 -16.63 3.88 9.17
N ALA A 47 -16.12 2.65 9.04
CA ALA A 47 -15.78 1.78 10.18
C ALA A 47 -14.54 2.25 10.97
N LEU A 48 -13.71 3.13 10.39
CA LEU A 48 -12.58 3.74 11.10
C LEU A 48 -13.00 4.93 11.96
N GLY A 49 -14.18 5.52 11.70
CA GLY A 49 -14.68 6.73 12.34
C GLY A 49 -13.89 7.96 11.88
N THR A 50 -13.52 8.83 12.81
CA THR A 50 -12.71 10.03 12.56
C THR A 50 -11.29 9.84 13.10
N PRO A 51 -10.42 9.07 12.41
CA PRO A 51 -9.04 8.93 12.84
C PRO A 51 -8.36 10.30 12.86
N PRO A 52 -7.43 10.57 13.81
CA PRO A 52 -6.71 11.83 13.84
C PRO A 52 -5.94 12.06 12.53
N ASP A 53 -6.16 13.23 11.93
CA ASP A 53 -5.36 13.73 10.81
C ASP A 53 -4.12 14.47 11.37
N GLU A 54 -2.94 14.07 10.91
CA GLU A 54 -1.67 14.72 11.22
C GLU A 54 -1.00 15.20 9.93
N PRO A 55 -1.40 16.35 9.36
CA PRO A 55 -0.94 16.78 8.04
C PRO A 55 0.59 16.98 7.95
N ARG A 56 1.27 17.18 9.09
CA ARG A 56 2.73 17.30 9.17
C ARG A 56 3.40 15.93 9.31
N GLY A 57 4.03 15.47 8.24
CA GLY A 57 4.94 14.33 8.20
C GLY A 57 6.40 14.74 8.41
N HIS A 58 7.29 13.97 7.78
CA HIS A 58 8.71 14.28 7.68
C HIS A 58 9.32 13.59 6.46
N PHE A 59 10.46 14.07 6.00
CA PHE A 59 11.39 13.32 5.15
C PHE A 59 12.69 13.11 5.92
N GLY A 60 12.95 11.88 6.37
CA GLY A 60 14.15 11.58 7.17
C GLY A 60 14.28 12.39 8.47
N GLY A 61 13.17 12.75 9.12
CA GLY A 61 13.14 13.61 10.31
C GLY A 61 13.10 15.12 10.03
N VAL A 62 13.28 15.57 8.78
CA VAL A 62 13.04 16.97 8.38
C VAL A 62 11.53 17.17 8.22
N PRO A 63 10.89 18.14 8.91
CA PRO A 63 9.44 18.35 8.82
C PRO A 63 8.95 18.57 7.38
N LEU A 64 7.77 18.03 7.06
CA LEU A 64 7.19 18.14 5.72
C LEU A 64 5.66 18.22 5.83
N ASP A 65 5.03 19.16 5.12
CA ASP A 65 3.58 19.18 4.93
C ASP A 65 3.20 18.16 3.85
N LEU A 66 2.35 17.19 4.21
CA LEU A 66 1.92 16.12 3.31
C LEU A 66 0.58 16.41 2.62
N ARG A 67 -0.02 17.59 2.82
CA ARG A 67 -1.29 17.94 2.19
C ARG A 67 -1.10 18.19 0.70
N LEU A 68 -1.82 17.41 -0.10
CA LEU A 68 -1.96 17.53 -1.55
C LEU A 68 -3.42 17.38 -1.94
N PRO A 69 -3.83 17.80 -3.16
CA PRO A 69 -5.19 17.60 -3.65
C PRO A 69 -5.64 16.13 -3.57
N SER A 70 -6.52 15.87 -2.60
CA SER A 70 -7.10 14.57 -2.29
C SER A 70 -8.33 14.81 -1.40
N PRO A 71 -9.34 13.92 -1.41
CA PRO A 71 -10.41 13.95 -0.41
C PRO A 71 -9.90 13.65 1.01
N TRP A 72 -8.72 13.02 1.12
CA TRP A 72 -8.11 12.59 2.36
C TRP A 72 -6.67 13.12 2.47
N PRO A 73 -6.46 14.45 2.44
CA PRO A 73 -5.12 15.03 2.37
C PRO A 73 -4.30 14.67 3.62
N GLY A 74 -2.98 14.59 3.48
CA GLY A 74 -2.08 14.34 4.61
C GLY A 74 -1.94 12.85 4.98
N GLN A 75 -1.88 12.59 6.29
CA GLN A 75 -1.66 11.26 6.86
C GLN A 75 -2.52 11.08 8.12
N TRP A 76 -2.96 9.85 8.34
CA TRP A 76 -4.02 9.55 9.29
C TRP A 76 -3.56 8.51 10.31
N LYS A 77 -3.83 8.76 11.60
CA LYS A 77 -3.44 7.87 12.68
C LYS A 77 -4.45 6.75 12.87
N VAL A 78 -4.12 5.60 12.29
CA VAL A 78 -4.91 4.37 12.42
C VAL A 78 -3.98 3.27 12.93
N PRO A 79 -4.16 2.79 14.17
CA PRO A 79 -3.40 1.66 14.67
C PRO A 79 -3.52 0.47 13.72
N GLN A 80 -2.40 -0.20 13.42
CA GLN A 80 -2.38 -1.33 12.51
C GLN A 80 -3.38 -2.43 12.91
N THR A 81 -3.57 -2.66 14.22
CA THR A 81 -4.57 -3.61 14.74
C THR A 81 -6.00 -3.27 14.30
N ARG A 82 -6.36 -1.98 14.22
CA ARG A 82 -7.66 -1.53 13.69
C ARG A 82 -7.75 -1.76 12.19
N THR A 83 -6.69 -1.46 11.44
CA THR A 83 -6.64 -1.72 9.99
C THR A 83 -6.76 -3.22 9.69
N GLU A 84 -6.07 -4.08 10.44
CA GLU A 84 -6.16 -5.54 10.29
C GLU A 84 -7.56 -6.06 10.61
N ALA A 85 -8.18 -5.58 11.69
CA ALA A 85 -9.54 -5.95 12.05
C ALA A 85 -10.56 -5.55 10.97
N LEU A 86 -10.48 -4.30 10.48
CA LEU A 86 -11.30 -3.80 9.39
C LEU A 86 -11.18 -4.68 8.14
N LEU A 87 -9.95 -4.95 7.71
CA LEU A 87 -9.69 -5.72 6.50
C LEU A 87 -10.06 -7.20 6.65
N ARG A 88 -9.94 -7.76 7.86
CA ARG A 88 -10.42 -9.11 8.19
C ARG A 88 -11.93 -9.16 8.03
N ASP A 89 -12.65 -8.27 8.67
CA ASP A 89 -14.11 -8.28 8.70
C ASP A 89 -14.68 -8.05 7.31
N TRP A 90 -14.08 -7.14 6.53
CA TRP A 90 -14.41 -6.95 5.13
C TRP A 90 -14.18 -8.21 4.27
N ALA A 91 -13.01 -8.83 4.37
CA ALA A 91 -12.72 -10.03 3.58
C ALA A 91 -13.62 -11.21 3.95
N LEU A 92 -13.90 -11.41 5.25
CA LEU A 92 -14.82 -12.44 5.74
C LEU A 92 -16.26 -12.17 5.30
N GLY A 93 -16.70 -10.90 5.35
CA GLY A 93 -18.02 -10.50 4.87
C GLY A 93 -18.24 -10.75 3.38
N LEU A 94 -17.16 -10.74 2.59
CA LEU A 94 -17.16 -11.15 1.17
C LEU A 94 -16.98 -12.67 0.98
N GLY A 95 -16.83 -13.44 2.04
CA GLY A 95 -16.72 -14.91 2.01
C GLY A 95 -15.31 -15.46 1.81
N ALA A 96 -14.26 -14.73 2.19
CA ALA A 96 -12.92 -15.31 2.28
C ALA A 96 -12.85 -16.36 3.41
N ASP A 97 -12.13 -17.46 3.19
CA ASP A 97 -11.89 -18.49 4.20
C ASP A 97 -10.58 -18.21 4.96
N LEU A 98 -10.65 -17.67 6.17
CA LEU A 98 -9.48 -17.37 7.00
C LEU A 98 -9.16 -18.52 7.97
N ARG A 99 -8.00 -19.16 7.76
CA ARG A 99 -7.48 -20.26 8.59
C ARG A 99 -6.31 -19.76 9.44
N ARG A 100 -6.59 -19.36 10.69
CA ARG A 100 -5.57 -18.99 11.69
C ARG A 100 -4.92 -20.23 12.33
N GLY A 101 -3.70 -20.08 12.85
CA GLY A 101 -2.92 -21.19 13.38
C GLY A 101 -2.43 -22.18 12.32
N HIS A 102 -2.41 -21.77 11.04
CA HIS A 102 -1.99 -22.60 9.90
C HIS A 102 -0.74 -22.01 9.26
N GLU A 103 0.40 -22.66 9.47
CA GLU A 103 1.68 -22.21 8.94
C GLU A 103 2.05 -23.00 7.69
N LEU A 104 2.27 -22.30 6.56
CA LEU A 104 2.79 -22.91 5.34
C LEU A 104 4.15 -23.57 5.63
N ARG A 105 4.30 -24.85 5.27
CA ARG A 105 5.54 -25.61 5.43
C ARG A 105 6.15 -26.04 4.10
N ALA A 106 5.30 -26.41 3.14
CA ALA A 106 5.74 -26.86 1.83
C ALA A 106 4.75 -26.42 0.75
N ALA A 107 5.22 -26.30 -0.48
CA ALA A 107 4.39 -26.08 -1.63
C ALA A 107 4.97 -26.82 -2.85
N ARG A 108 4.10 -27.39 -3.68
CA ARG A 108 4.44 -27.92 -5.00
C ARG A 108 3.80 -27.04 -6.06
N PHE A 109 4.58 -26.63 -7.06
CA PHE A 109 4.15 -25.76 -8.14
C PHE A 109 4.00 -26.59 -9.42
N ALA A 110 2.77 -26.72 -9.91
CA ALA A 110 2.45 -27.40 -11.17
C ALA A 110 2.02 -26.38 -12.23
N ASP A 111 1.88 -26.83 -13.47
CA ASP A 111 1.55 -25.96 -14.61
C ASP A 111 0.14 -25.37 -14.54
N ASP A 112 -0.80 -26.06 -13.88
CA ASP A 112 -2.21 -25.67 -13.74
C ASP A 112 -2.63 -25.27 -12.31
N HIS A 113 -1.82 -25.59 -11.29
CA HIS A 113 -2.17 -25.34 -9.88
C HIS A 113 -0.95 -25.26 -8.94
N VAL A 114 -1.20 -24.84 -7.70
CA VAL A 114 -0.27 -24.90 -6.57
C VAL A 114 -0.89 -25.80 -5.49
N GLU A 115 -0.10 -26.72 -4.96
CA GLU A 115 -0.47 -27.50 -3.76
C GLU A 115 0.33 -26.99 -2.57
N ALA A 116 -0.36 -26.38 -1.60
CA ALA A 116 0.24 -25.92 -0.35
C ALA A 116 -0.04 -26.92 0.78
N VAL A 117 0.95 -27.15 1.63
CA VAL A 117 0.86 -27.95 2.84
C VAL A 117 1.14 -27.04 4.03
N ALA A 118 0.14 -26.90 4.90
CA ALA A 118 0.25 -26.14 6.13
C ALA A 118 0.22 -27.06 7.36
N ALA A 119 1.00 -26.71 8.38
CA ALA A 119 0.86 -27.27 9.71
C ALA A 119 -0.22 -26.50 10.46
N GLY A 120 -1.27 -27.20 10.89
CA GLY A 120 -2.40 -26.65 11.65
C GLY A 120 -2.36 -27.04 13.14
N PRO A 121 -3.41 -26.65 13.89
CA PRO A 121 -3.52 -26.95 15.32
C PRO A 121 -3.40 -28.45 15.64
N GLY A 122 -2.70 -28.78 16.72
CA GLY A 122 -2.48 -30.17 17.15
C GLY A 122 -1.61 -30.99 16.21
N GLY A 123 -0.78 -30.35 15.37
CA GLY A 123 0.11 -31.03 14.42
C GLY A 123 -0.59 -31.57 13.17
N ARG A 124 -1.90 -31.31 13.02
CA ARG A 124 -2.67 -31.77 11.85
C ARG A 124 -2.23 -31.01 10.61
N SER A 125 -1.93 -31.74 9.53
CA SER A 125 -1.60 -31.11 8.25
C SER A 125 -2.88 -30.75 7.48
N LEU A 126 -2.90 -29.55 6.91
CA LEU A 126 -3.90 -29.09 5.94
C LEU A 126 -3.25 -29.04 4.55
N ARG A 127 -3.90 -29.68 3.57
CA ARG A 127 -3.52 -29.58 2.15
C ARG A 127 -4.52 -28.69 1.43
N VAL A 128 -4.00 -27.72 0.68
CA VAL A 128 -4.79 -26.79 -0.13
C VAL A 128 -4.31 -26.88 -1.57
N ARG A 129 -5.24 -27.11 -2.50
CA ARG A 129 -4.99 -26.99 -3.94
C ARG A 129 -5.66 -25.72 -4.44
N ALA A 130 -4.91 -24.85 -5.09
CA ALA A 130 -5.41 -23.58 -5.63
C ALA A 130 -4.80 -23.29 -7.01
N ARG A 131 -5.47 -22.47 -7.82
CA ARG A 131 -4.94 -22.06 -9.14
C ARG A 131 -3.74 -21.13 -9.06
N PHE A 132 -3.63 -20.37 -7.97
CA PHE A 132 -2.56 -19.43 -7.70
C PHE A 132 -2.26 -19.43 -6.19
N ALA A 133 -1.04 -19.03 -5.83
CA ALA A 133 -0.65 -18.75 -4.46
C ALA A 133 -0.02 -17.35 -4.40
N VAL A 134 -0.34 -16.56 -3.36
CA VAL A 134 0.25 -15.24 -3.16
C VAL A 134 0.93 -15.16 -1.80
N GLY A 135 2.22 -14.84 -1.80
CA GLY A 135 3.01 -14.60 -0.61
C GLY A 135 2.74 -13.21 -0.07
N CYS A 136 2.03 -13.16 1.05
CA CYS A 136 1.82 -11.96 1.88
C CYS A 136 2.35 -12.19 3.30
N ASP A 137 3.35 -13.06 3.44
CA ASP A 137 3.83 -13.68 4.68
C ASP A 137 5.08 -12.99 5.27
N GLY A 138 5.20 -11.69 5.02
CA GLY A 138 6.19 -10.81 5.65
C GLY A 138 7.62 -10.90 5.10
N GLU A 139 8.52 -10.13 5.70
CA GLU A 139 9.93 -10.03 5.29
C GLU A 139 10.65 -11.37 5.25
N HIS A 140 10.26 -12.33 6.09
CA HIS A 140 10.78 -13.70 6.14
C HIS A 140 9.90 -14.71 5.39
N SER A 141 9.28 -14.28 4.28
CA SER A 141 8.38 -15.10 3.46
C SER A 141 8.88 -16.54 3.26
N THR A 142 8.09 -17.49 3.74
CA THR A 142 8.29 -18.91 3.52
C THR A 142 8.01 -19.27 2.07
N LEU A 143 6.97 -18.69 1.47
CA LEU A 143 6.66 -18.95 0.07
C LEU A 143 7.80 -18.50 -0.86
N ARG A 144 8.43 -17.36 -0.56
CA ARG A 144 9.58 -16.85 -1.33
C ARG A 144 10.76 -17.82 -1.29
N ARG A 145 11.06 -18.40 -0.12
CA ARG A 145 12.09 -19.43 0.04
C ARG A 145 11.74 -20.71 -0.72
N LEU A 146 10.49 -21.17 -0.64
CA LEU A 146 10.04 -22.41 -1.31
C LEU A 146 10.11 -22.30 -2.84
N VAL A 147 9.83 -21.12 -3.40
CA VAL A 147 9.98 -20.84 -4.84
C VAL A 147 11.46 -20.69 -5.25
N GLY A 148 12.35 -20.38 -4.29
CA GLY A 148 13.73 -20.00 -4.60
C GLY A 148 13.84 -18.62 -5.25
N ALA A 149 12.89 -17.72 -4.98
CA ALA A 149 12.82 -16.41 -5.62
C ALA A 149 13.90 -15.45 -5.06
N PRO A 150 14.76 -14.86 -5.92
CA PRO A 150 15.84 -13.98 -5.46
C PRO A 150 15.34 -12.71 -4.79
N PHE A 151 15.93 -12.37 -3.64
CA PHE A 151 15.62 -11.18 -2.85
C PHE A 151 16.84 -10.25 -2.71
N PRO A 152 17.34 -9.69 -3.83
CA PRO A 152 18.52 -8.84 -3.83
C PRO A 152 18.32 -7.56 -3.02
N GLY A 153 19.42 -6.99 -2.55
CA GLY A 153 19.44 -5.76 -1.80
C GLY A 153 20.56 -5.75 -0.77
N ARG A 154 20.42 -4.87 0.22
CA ARG A 154 21.43 -4.64 1.26
C ARG A 154 20.96 -5.21 2.60
N GLU A 155 21.90 -5.81 3.31
CA GLU A 155 21.73 -6.11 4.74
C GLU A 155 21.63 -4.82 5.54
N ALA A 156 21.07 -4.92 6.75
CA ALA A 156 21.03 -3.79 7.67
C ALA A 156 22.45 -3.37 8.07
N SER A 157 22.71 -2.07 8.00
CA SER A 157 23.92 -1.41 8.46
C SER A 157 23.70 -0.58 9.72
N ARG A 158 22.46 -0.17 9.98
CA ARG A 158 22.01 0.61 11.15
C ARG A 158 20.74 0.00 11.71
N GLU A 159 20.50 0.19 13.01
CA GLU A 159 19.27 -0.24 13.67
C GLU A 159 18.69 0.85 14.56
N LEU A 160 17.36 0.84 14.71
CA LEU A 160 16.64 1.64 15.69
C LEU A 160 16.02 0.70 16.72
N LEU A 161 16.29 0.94 18.00
CA LEU A 161 15.67 0.23 19.10
C LEU A 161 14.38 0.93 19.50
N ARG A 162 13.35 0.18 19.89
CA ARG A 162 12.05 0.73 20.26
C ARG A 162 11.43 -0.05 21.41
N ALA A 163 10.80 0.67 22.34
CA ALA A 163 9.99 0.08 23.39
C ALA A 163 8.76 0.94 23.70
N ASP A 164 7.69 0.29 24.14
CA ASP A 164 6.61 0.93 24.88
C ASP A 164 6.84 0.64 26.37
N VAL A 165 6.96 1.69 27.19
CA VAL A 165 7.41 1.57 28.59
C VAL A 165 6.43 2.29 29.52
N ALA A 166 5.99 1.60 30.56
CA ALA A 166 5.19 2.18 31.64
C ALA A 166 6.09 2.68 32.77
N GLY A 167 5.67 3.72 33.48
CA GLY A 167 6.34 4.19 34.71
C GLY A 167 7.62 5.01 34.51
N ILE A 168 7.96 5.39 33.27
CA ILE A 168 9.05 6.36 33.01
C ILE A 168 8.47 7.76 32.87
N ASP A 169 9.28 8.80 33.14
CA ASP A 169 8.96 10.19 32.84
C ASP A 169 10.11 10.88 32.10
N VAL A 170 9.94 11.04 30.79
CA VAL A 170 10.90 11.67 29.88
C VAL A 170 10.15 12.65 28.98
N PRO A 171 10.75 13.78 28.56
CA PRO A 171 10.09 14.73 27.70
C PRO A 171 9.78 14.11 26.33
N ASN A 172 8.67 14.55 25.73
CA ASN A 172 8.31 14.16 24.37
C ASN A 172 9.37 14.68 23.38
N ARG A 173 9.79 13.82 22.45
CA ARG A 173 10.81 14.09 21.43
C ARG A 173 10.31 13.63 20.08
N ARG A 174 10.26 14.53 19.11
CA ARG A 174 9.89 14.20 17.72
C ARG A 174 11.14 14.23 16.84
N PHE A 175 11.72 13.06 16.59
CA PHE A 175 12.95 12.88 15.81
C PHE A 175 14.11 13.77 16.28
N GLN A 176 14.28 13.91 17.61
CA GLN A 176 15.30 14.78 18.16
C GLN A 176 16.68 14.18 17.92
N ARG A 177 17.54 14.92 17.22
CA ARG A 177 18.94 14.57 17.04
C ARG A 177 19.77 15.25 18.12
N LEU A 178 20.63 14.47 18.75
CA LEU A 178 21.52 14.82 19.85
C LEU A 178 22.96 14.49 19.43
N ASP A 179 23.96 14.98 20.15
CA ASP A 179 25.38 14.83 19.77
C ASP A 179 25.80 13.39 19.49
N ARG A 180 25.22 12.43 20.20
CA ARG A 180 25.56 10.99 20.11
C ARG A 180 24.54 10.14 19.36
N GLY A 181 23.38 10.68 18.99
CA GLY A 181 22.34 9.85 18.41
C GLY A 181 20.99 10.53 18.17
N LEU A 182 20.01 9.70 17.84
CA LEU A 182 18.61 10.07 17.65
C LEU A 182 17.78 9.53 18.82
N ALA A 183 16.89 10.36 19.35
CA ALA A 183 15.89 9.97 20.35
C ALA A 183 14.47 10.40 19.94
N ILE A 184 13.51 9.49 20.13
CA ILE A 184 12.08 9.73 19.94
C ILE A 184 11.38 9.31 21.24
N ALA A 185 10.48 10.16 21.73
CA ALA A 185 9.66 9.89 22.91
C ALA A 185 8.26 10.42 22.67
N ALA A 186 7.24 9.59 22.86
CA ALA A 186 5.85 9.98 22.74
C ALA A 186 5.02 9.33 23.86
N ARG A 187 4.61 10.13 24.84
CA ARG A 187 3.65 9.74 25.88
C ARG A 187 2.26 9.61 25.28
N ARG A 188 1.62 8.47 25.51
CA ARG A 188 0.23 8.20 25.15
C ARG A 188 -0.70 8.58 26.31
N ALA A 189 -1.99 8.74 25.99
CA ALA A 189 -3.02 9.08 26.97
C ALA A 189 -3.22 8.02 28.07
N ASP A 190 -2.83 6.76 27.81
CA ASP A 190 -2.87 5.65 28.78
C ASP A 190 -1.64 5.62 29.72
N GLY A 191 -0.76 6.63 29.65
CA GLY A 191 0.43 6.73 30.49
C GLY A 191 1.64 5.95 29.97
N ILE A 192 1.50 5.13 28.93
CA ILE A 192 2.61 4.42 28.30
C ILE A 192 3.43 5.40 27.44
N THR A 193 4.75 5.37 27.57
CA THR A 193 5.65 6.16 26.73
C THR A 193 6.31 5.26 25.69
N ARG A 194 6.13 5.59 24.41
CA ARG A 194 6.92 5.00 23.34
C ARG A 194 8.27 5.70 23.26
N ILE A 195 9.35 4.95 23.39
CA ILE A 195 10.72 5.44 23.19
C ILE A 195 11.37 4.73 22.01
N MET A 196 12.15 5.47 21.23
CA MET A 196 13.02 4.91 20.20
C MET A 196 14.39 5.58 20.25
N VAL A 197 15.45 4.81 20.04
CA VAL A 197 16.81 5.32 20.11
C VAL A 197 17.74 4.66 19.10
N HIS A 198 18.62 5.48 18.52
CA HIS A 198 19.74 5.05 17.68
C HIS A 198 20.99 5.84 18.10
N GLU A 199 22.09 5.14 18.34
CA GLU A 199 23.40 5.75 18.58
C GLU A 199 24.14 5.91 17.24
N PHE A 200 24.62 7.11 16.93
CA PHE A 200 25.32 7.34 15.68
C PHE A 200 26.60 6.51 15.60
N GLN A 201 26.97 6.12 14.37
CA GLN A 201 28.12 5.25 14.08
C GLN A 201 28.01 3.82 14.65
N ALA A 202 26.96 3.50 15.41
CA ALA A 202 26.67 2.13 15.80
C ALA A 202 26.14 1.34 14.59
N GLY A 203 26.76 0.18 14.35
CA GLY A 203 26.30 -0.77 13.33
C GLY A 203 25.06 -1.55 13.78
N ALA A 204 24.28 -2.04 12.82
CA ALA A 204 23.22 -3.00 13.08
C ALA A 204 23.78 -4.30 13.68
N ARG A 205 23.11 -4.84 14.70
CA ARG A 205 23.49 -6.13 15.27
C ARG A 205 22.79 -7.25 14.50
N ARG A 206 23.50 -8.36 14.27
CA ARG A 206 22.86 -9.58 13.76
C ARG A 206 22.10 -10.24 14.91
N ARG A 207 20.78 -10.12 14.90
CA ARG A 207 19.90 -10.58 15.98
C ARG A 207 19.22 -11.91 15.62
N THR A 208 19.12 -12.81 16.59
CA THR A 208 18.29 -14.04 16.51
C THR A 208 17.02 -13.93 17.36
N ALA A 209 16.90 -12.87 18.16
CA ALA A 209 15.76 -12.54 19.01
C ALA A 209 15.68 -11.01 19.18
N GLU A 210 14.54 -10.52 19.67
CA GLU A 210 14.37 -9.09 20.00
C GLU A 210 15.33 -8.65 21.12
N PRO A 211 15.76 -7.37 21.13
CA PRO A 211 16.64 -6.82 22.17
C PRO A 211 16.01 -6.90 23.57
N GLU A 212 16.87 -7.07 24.57
CA GLU A 212 16.46 -6.88 25.97
C GLU A 212 16.24 -5.39 26.27
N PHE A 213 15.32 -5.08 27.19
CA PHE A 213 15.07 -3.69 27.59
C PHE A 213 16.31 -3.00 28.16
N ALA A 214 17.15 -3.73 28.89
CA ALA A 214 18.40 -3.20 29.45
C ALA A 214 19.35 -2.66 28.36
N GLU A 215 19.42 -3.34 27.20
CA GLU A 215 20.19 -2.86 26.06
C GLU A 215 19.67 -1.51 25.55
N LEU A 216 18.34 -1.38 25.40
CA LEU A 216 17.72 -0.14 24.98
C LEU A 216 17.95 0.98 26.00
N ALA A 217 17.77 0.71 27.30
CA ALA A 217 17.96 1.68 28.36
C ALA A 217 19.41 2.20 28.43
N GLU A 218 20.39 1.32 28.22
CA GLU A 218 21.82 1.67 28.11
C GLU A 218 22.08 2.60 26.92
N VAL A 219 21.54 2.28 25.74
CA VAL A 219 21.67 3.13 24.54
C VAL A 219 20.97 4.48 24.76
N TRP A 220 19.76 4.47 25.34
CA TRP A 220 19.02 5.67 25.70
C TRP A 220 19.87 6.59 26.58
N LYS A 221 20.43 6.07 27.68
CA LYS A 221 21.28 6.83 28.60
C LYS A 221 22.51 7.43 27.91
N ARG A 222 23.18 6.67 27.03
CA ARG A 222 24.33 7.21 26.28
C ARG A 222 23.95 8.33 25.32
N VAL A 223 22.77 8.26 24.70
CA VAL A 223 22.30 9.23 23.70
C VAL A 223 21.66 10.46 24.34
N THR A 224 20.83 10.29 25.36
CA THR A 224 20.02 11.36 25.97
C THR A 224 20.55 11.87 27.31
N GLY A 225 21.39 11.09 27.99
CA GLY A 225 21.81 11.34 29.37
C GLY A 225 20.78 10.93 30.43
N GLU A 226 19.59 10.47 30.04
CA GLU A 226 18.49 10.12 30.94
C GLU A 226 18.46 8.62 31.26
N THR A 227 17.91 8.24 32.40
CA THR A 227 17.72 6.83 32.80
C THR A 227 16.25 6.41 32.63
N VAL A 228 16.02 5.26 32.00
CA VAL A 228 14.68 4.68 31.78
C VAL A 228 14.59 3.23 32.26
N ASP A 229 15.66 2.70 32.82
CA ASP A 229 15.82 1.34 33.34
C ASP A 229 14.85 0.98 34.48
N HIS A 230 14.36 1.98 35.21
CA HIS A 230 13.30 1.81 36.23
C HIS A 230 11.90 1.54 35.64
N GLY A 231 11.72 1.70 34.33
CA GLY A 231 10.45 1.49 33.65
C GLY A 231 10.09 0.02 33.47
N THR A 232 8.80 -0.25 33.35
CA THR A 232 8.30 -1.58 33.00
C THR A 232 8.09 -1.67 31.48
N PRO A 233 8.89 -2.45 30.74
CA PRO A 233 8.68 -2.61 29.31
C PRO A 233 7.40 -3.41 29.03
N VAL A 234 6.51 -2.85 28.23
CA VAL A 234 5.33 -3.56 27.71
C VAL A 234 5.75 -4.48 26.57
N TRP A 235 6.63 -3.99 25.69
CA TRP A 235 7.32 -4.77 24.67
C TRP A 235 8.55 -4.00 24.17
N VAL A 236 9.49 -4.71 23.57
CA VAL A 236 10.74 -4.17 23.00
C VAL A 236 10.96 -4.81 21.65
N ASN A 237 11.38 -4.02 20.66
CA ASN A 237 11.83 -4.55 19.38
C ASN A 237 12.97 -3.73 18.78
N SER A 238 13.54 -4.26 17.69
CA SER A 238 14.48 -3.56 16.84
C SER A 238 14.07 -3.65 15.38
N PHE A 239 14.50 -2.68 14.57
CA PHE A 239 14.40 -2.78 13.12
C PHE A 239 15.62 -2.17 12.46
N GLY A 240 16.16 -2.89 11.49
CA GLY A 240 17.31 -2.47 10.70
C GLY A 240 16.92 -1.66 9.47
N ASP A 241 17.91 -1.02 8.85
CA ASP A 241 17.78 -0.36 7.55
C ASP A 241 18.03 -1.31 6.35
N ALA A 242 17.79 -2.62 6.55
CA ALA A 242 17.81 -3.59 5.46
C ALA A 242 16.87 -3.13 4.34
N ASN A 243 17.31 -3.26 3.10
CA ASN A 243 16.62 -2.73 1.94
C ASN A 243 16.72 -3.74 0.80
N ARG A 244 15.68 -4.56 0.65
CA ARG A 244 15.64 -5.66 -0.32
C ARG A 244 14.35 -5.66 -1.10
N GLN A 245 14.42 -6.02 -2.37
CA GLN A 245 13.26 -6.12 -3.24
C GLN A 245 13.30 -7.45 -3.98
N LEU A 246 12.14 -8.07 -4.14
CA LEU A 246 12.03 -9.30 -4.91
C LEU A 246 12.24 -9.01 -6.39
N ALA A 247 13.15 -9.77 -7.03
CA ALA A 247 13.53 -9.51 -8.41
C ALA A 247 12.36 -9.62 -9.40
N ASN A 248 11.43 -10.54 -9.15
CA ASN A 248 10.23 -10.75 -9.95
C ASN A 248 9.02 -10.94 -9.03
N TYR A 249 7.94 -10.20 -9.24
CA TYR A 249 6.76 -10.30 -8.35
C TYR A 249 5.86 -11.47 -8.72
N ARG A 250 6.11 -12.10 -9.87
CA ARG A 250 5.39 -13.25 -10.39
C ARG A 250 6.38 -14.32 -10.82
N HIS A 251 6.11 -15.55 -10.38
CA HIS A 251 6.79 -16.78 -10.74
C HIS A 251 5.71 -17.78 -11.19
N GLY A 252 5.27 -17.65 -12.45
CA GLY A 252 4.15 -18.43 -12.99
C GLY A 252 2.84 -18.18 -12.21
N ARG A 253 2.44 -19.18 -11.41
CA ARG A 253 1.22 -19.15 -10.56
C ARG A 253 1.47 -18.65 -9.13
N VAL A 254 2.70 -18.27 -8.80
CA VAL A 254 3.05 -17.72 -7.51
C VAL A 254 3.34 -16.23 -7.64
N LEU A 255 2.73 -15.41 -6.79
CA LEU A 255 2.94 -13.97 -6.75
C LEU A 255 3.29 -13.50 -5.34
N PHE A 256 3.79 -12.27 -5.20
CA PHE A 256 4.18 -11.70 -3.91
C PHE A 256 3.69 -10.27 -3.77
N ALA A 257 3.25 -9.89 -2.57
CA ALA A 257 2.79 -8.55 -2.23
C ALA A 257 3.23 -8.14 -0.83
N GLY A 258 3.34 -6.82 -0.59
CA GLY A 258 3.77 -6.28 0.70
C GLY A 258 5.18 -6.71 1.08
N ASP A 259 5.40 -6.99 2.36
CA ASP A 259 6.75 -7.22 2.88
C ASP A 259 7.40 -8.52 2.37
N ALA A 260 6.61 -9.43 1.79
CA ALA A 260 7.14 -10.59 1.08
C ALA A 260 7.87 -10.20 -0.22
N ALA A 261 7.49 -9.07 -0.82
CA ALA A 261 8.09 -8.51 -2.03
C ALA A 261 9.10 -7.39 -1.74
N HIS A 262 9.07 -6.78 -0.56
CA HIS A 262 9.91 -5.64 -0.19
C HIS A 262 10.29 -5.67 1.29
N GLN A 263 11.56 -5.51 1.62
CA GLN A 263 12.03 -5.33 3.00
C GLN A 263 12.62 -3.94 3.13
N GLN A 264 12.18 -3.20 4.16
CA GLN A 264 12.53 -1.80 4.35
C GLN A 264 12.40 -1.38 5.81
N MET A 265 13.13 -0.34 6.20
CA MET A 265 12.92 0.31 7.48
C MET A 265 11.53 0.98 7.54
N PRO A 266 10.81 0.92 8.67
CA PRO A 266 9.50 1.55 8.83
C PRO A 266 9.59 3.07 9.05
N ILE A 267 10.29 3.80 8.17
CA ILE A 267 10.39 5.26 8.17
C ILE A 267 9.28 5.87 7.31
N GLY A 268 8.72 7.00 7.75
CA GLY A 268 7.71 7.74 7.00
C GLY A 268 6.37 7.01 6.85
N GLY A 269 6.15 5.87 7.52
CA GLY A 269 4.91 5.10 7.46
C GLY A 269 4.64 4.42 6.11
N GLN A 270 5.62 4.29 5.22
CA GLN A 270 5.36 3.87 3.82
C GLN A 270 5.16 2.36 3.63
N ALA A 271 5.75 1.50 4.48
CA ALA A 271 5.75 0.03 4.29
C ALA A 271 4.33 -0.56 4.18
N LEU A 272 3.47 -0.34 5.18
CA LEU A 272 2.08 -0.82 5.15
C LEU A 272 1.31 -0.25 3.96
N ASN A 273 1.49 1.04 3.66
CA ASN A 273 0.82 1.71 2.55
C ASN A 273 1.20 1.09 1.19
N LEU A 274 2.50 0.80 0.99
CA LEU A 274 2.99 0.13 -0.21
C LEU A 274 2.34 -1.25 -0.39
N GLY A 275 2.33 -2.08 0.66
CA GLY A 275 1.74 -3.41 0.60
C GLY A 275 0.22 -3.43 0.40
N LEU A 276 -0.51 -2.47 0.97
CA LEU A 276 -1.94 -2.33 0.72
C LEU A 276 -2.22 -1.93 -0.73
N GLN A 277 -1.40 -1.05 -1.31
CA GLN A 277 -1.52 -0.65 -2.71
C GLN A 277 -1.15 -1.78 -3.68
N ASP A 278 -0.16 -2.62 -3.35
CA ASP A 278 0.15 -3.83 -4.11
C ASP A 278 -1.05 -4.78 -4.15
N ALA A 279 -1.69 -5.00 -3.00
CA ALA A 279 -2.84 -5.88 -2.87
C ALA A 279 -4.03 -5.39 -3.70
N VAL A 280 -4.26 -4.07 -3.76
CA VAL A 280 -5.31 -3.48 -4.61
C VAL A 280 -4.98 -3.62 -6.09
N ASN A 281 -3.73 -3.37 -6.49
CA ASN A 281 -3.32 -3.53 -7.88
C ASN A 281 -3.43 -4.99 -8.36
N LEU A 282 -2.99 -5.93 -7.52
CA LEU A 282 -3.01 -7.36 -7.83
C LEU A 282 -4.42 -7.96 -7.80
N GLY A 283 -5.23 -7.59 -6.80
CA GLY A 283 -6.44 -8.32 -6.46
C GLY A 283 -7.45 -8.41 -7.60
N TRP A 284 -7.75 -7.29 -8.27
CA TRP A 284 -8.69 -7.28 -9.39
C TRP A 284 -8.15 -8.02 -10.62
N LYS A 285 -6.85 -7.88 -10.93
CA LYS A 285 -6.18 -8.54 -12.05
C LYS A 285 -6.19 -10.06 -11.85
N LEU A 286 -5.80 -10.50 -10.66
CA LEU A 286 -5.76 -11.92 -10.31
C LEU A 286 -7.16 -12.53 -10.25
N ALA A 287 -8.17 -11.81 -9.75
CA ALA A 287 -9.55 -12.28 -9.80
C ALA A 287 -10.06 -12.43 -11.25
N THR A 288 -9.66 -11.52 -12.13
CA THR A 288 -10.02 -11.56 -13.56
C THR A 288 -9.31 -12.72 -14.29
N GLU A 289 -8.05 -12.99 -13.94
CA GLU A 289 -7.29 -14.15 -14.42
C GLU A 289 -7.91 -15.47 -13.94
N VAL A 290 -8.24 -15.57 -12.64
CA VAL A 290 -8.87 -16.75 -12.06
C VAL A 290 -10.26 -16.98 -12.64
N SER A 291 -11.03 -15.93 -12.94
CA SER A 291 -12.35 -16.09 -13.58
C SER A 291 -12.27 -16.38 -15.10
N GLY A 292 -11.06 -16.43 -15.68
CA GLY A 292 -10.87 -16.75 -17.10
C GLY A 292 -11.27 -15.61 -18.05
N ARG A 293 -11.37 -14.38 -17.53
CA ARG A 293 -11.79 -13.19 -18.30
C ARG A 293 -10.64 -12.27 -18.67
N ALA A 294 -9.45 -12.52 -18.15
CA ALA A 294 -8.29 -11.67 -18.38
C ALA A 294 -7.85 -11.71 -19.84
N SER A 295 -7.45 -10.56 -20.35
CA SER A 295 -6.64 -10.47 -21.56
C SER A 295 -5.26 -11.08 -21.31
N ALA A 296 -4.60 -11.50 -22.39
CA ALA A 296 -3.22 -11.98 -22.30
C ALA A 296 -2.31 -10.87 -21.76
N GLY A 297 -1.48 -11.20 -20.77
CA GLY A 297 -0.52 -10.26 -20.19
C GLY A 297 -1.08 -9.34 -19.09
N LEU A 298 -2.39 -9.32 -18.81
CA LEU A 298 -2.97 -8.48 -17.75
C LEU A 298 -2.29 -8.73 -16.41
N LEU A 299 -2.11 -9.99 -16.01
CA LEU A 299 -1.50 -10.31 -14.73
C LEU A 299 0.01 -9.96 -14.69
N ASP A 300 0.70 -9.95 -15.83
CA ASP A 300 2.12 -9.54 -15.92
C ASP A 300 2.30 -8.04 -15.66
N THR A 301 1.28 -7.23 -15.94
CA THR A 301 1.29 -5.81 -15.59
C THR A 301 1.44 -5.56 -14.09
N TYR A 302 1.09 -6.52 -13.22
CA TYR A 302 1.32 -6.38 -11.77
C TYR A 302 2.80 -6.13 -11.46
N HIS A 303 3.70 -6.94 -12.02
CA HIS A 303 5.13 -6.73 -11.85
C HIS A 303 5.58 -5.44 -12.54
N ALA A 304 5.18 -5.25 -13.80
CA ALA A 304 5.59 -4.07 -14.59
C ALA A 304 5.20 -2.74 -13.92
N GLU A 305 4.09 -2.72 -13.19
CA GLU A 305 3.59 -1.53 -12.48
C GLU A 305 4.15 -1.40 -11.06
N ARG A 306 4.13 -2.48 -10.28
CA ARG A 306 4.41 -2.41 -8.84
C ARG A 306 5.89 -2.55 -8.50
N HIS A 307 6.67 -3.25 -9.32
CA HIS A 307 8.11 -3.36 -9.08
C HIS A 307 8.84 -2.01 -9.23
N PRO A 308 8.58 -1.17 -10.26
CA PRO A 308 9.18 0.17 -10.31
C PRO A 308 8.75 1.07 -9.15
N VAL A 309 7.49 0.99 -8.70
CA VAL A 309 7.00 1.74 -7.53
C VAL A 309 7.74 1.29 -6.27
N GLY A 310 7.81 -0.02 -6.02
CA GLY A 310 8.57 -0.58 -4.90
C GLY A 310 10.02 -0.13 -4.90
N ARG A 311 10.67 -0.15 -6.08
CA ARG A 311 12.07 0.29 -6.23
C ARG A 311 12.26 1.74 -5.84
N ARG A 312 11.35 2.64 -6.26
CA ARG A 312 11.39 4.06 -5.92
C ARG A 312 11.19 4.27 -4.41
N VAL A 313 10.14 3.69 -3.85
CA VAL A 313 9.85 3.79 -2.41
C VAL A 313 11.01 3.27 -1.56
N LEU A 314 11.67 2.18 -1.96
CA LEU A 314 12.83 1.66 -1.24
C LEU A 314 14.05 2.59 -1.33
N ALA A 315 14.27 3.24 -2.47
CA ALA A 315 15.31 4.25 -2.60
C ALA A 315 15.03 5.47 -1.69
N ASP A 316 13.77 5.89 -1.61
CA ASP A 316 13.35 7.02 -0.78
C ASP A 316 13.49 6.70 0.71
N ILE A 317 13.06 5.51 1.14
CA ILE A 317 13.24 5.05 2.52
C ILE A 317 14.73 5.00 2.87
N ARG A 318 15.59 4.55 1.95
CA ARG A 318 17.03 4.55 2.17
C ARG A 318 17.60 5.97 2.32
N ALA A 319 17.15 6.92 1.50
CA ALA A 319 17.53 8.33 1.65
C ALA A 319 17.07 8.89 3.00
N GLN A 320 15.84 8.60 3.40
CA GLN A 320 15.31 9.02 4.71
C GLN A 320 16.05 8.37 5.88
N ALA A 321 16.38 7.07 5.80
CA ALA A 321 17.20 6.38 6.80
C ALA A 321 18.59 6.99 6.91
N HIS A 322 19.19 7.37 5.78
CA HIS A 322 20.47 8.06 5.77
C HIS A 322 20.41 9.40 6.50
N LEU A 323 19.41 10.24 6.20
CA LEU A 323 19.21 11.54 6.84
C LEU A 323 18.79 11.44 8.31
N LEU A 324 18.05 10.41 8.68
CA LEU A 324 17.51 10.24 10.02
C LEU A 324 18.54 9.63 10.99
N LEU A 325 19.33 8.66 10.52
CA LEU A 325 20.25 7.86 11.33
C LEU A 325 21.73 8.13 11.02
N GLY A 326 22.06 8.99 10.05
CA GLY A 326 23.43 9.46 9.84
C GLY A 326 23.91 10.29 11.03
N GLY A 327 25.23 10.40 11.22
CA GLY A 327 25.82 11.24 12.26
C GLY A 327 25.83 12.73 11.87
N PRO A 328 26.66 13.56 12.52
CA PRO A 328 26.77 14.99 12.20
C PRO A 328 27.10 15.28 10.72
N GLU A 329 27.67 14.33 9.99
CA GLU A 329 28.00 14.48 8.58
C GLU A 329 26.80 14.74 7.66
N VAL A 330 25.58 14.37 8.09
CA VAL A 330 24.37 14.61 7.28
C VAL A 330 23.71 15.96 7.52
N GLU A 331 24.12 16.72 8.55
CA GLU A 331 23.45 17.99 8.89
C GLU A 331 23.48 19.04 7.77
N PRO A 332 24.59 19.28 7.05
CA PRO A 332 24.57 20.23 5.94
C PRO A 332 23.54 19.88 4.85
N LEU A 333 23.39 18.58 4.55
CA LEU A 333 22.40 18.10 3.58
C LEU A 333 20.98 18.24 4.12
N ARG A 334 20.77 18.01 5.42
CA ARG A 334 19.46 18.21 6.07
C ARG A 334 19.05 19.68 6.06
N THR A 335 19.97 20.60 6.33
CA THR A 335 19.73 22.05 6.26
C THR A 335 19.32 22.48 4.85
N LEU A 336 20.10 22.09 3.83
CA LEU A 336 19.76 22.38 2.44
C LEU A 336 18.39 21.80 2.05
N LEU A 337 18.08 20.58 2.47
CA LEU A 337 16.79 19.97 2.21
C LEU A 337 15.64 20.75 2.89
N ALA A 338 15.84 21.21 4.11
CA ALA A 338 14.85 22.02 4.83
C ALA A 338 14.59 23.35 4.09
N GLU A 339 15.64 24.04 3.65
CA GLU A 339 15.54 25.26 2.82
C GLU A 339 14.74 25.00 1.54
N LEU A 340 15.02 23.90 0.83
CA LEU A 340 14.27 23.54 -0.37
C LEU A 340 12.79 23.23 -0.09
N ILE A 341 12.48 22.53 1.01
CA ILE A 341 11.09 22.23 1.42
C ILE A 341 10.32 23.52 1.75
N ASP A 342 10.98 24.46 2.42
CA ASP A 342 10.36 25.70 2.87
C ASP A 342 10.19 26.69 1.72
N GLU A 343 11.21 26.86 0.88
CA GLU A 343 11.22 27.89 -0.16
C GLU A 343 10.72 27.44 -1.54
N ARG A 344 10.60 26.14 -1.82
CA ARG A 344 10.20 25.62 -3.15
C ARG A 344 8.96 24.73 -3.04
N PRO A 345 7.75 25.26 -3.31
CA PRO A 345 6.49 24.50 -3.25
C PRO A 345 6.49 23.22 -4.10
N GLU A 346 7.18 23.22 -5.24
CA GLU A 346 7.28 22.08 -6.15
C GLU A 346 8.12 20.95 -5.53
N ALA A 347 9.22 21.29 -4.83
CA ALA A 347 10.04 20.32 -4.11
C ALA A 347 9.25 19.68 -2.97
N ARG A 348 8.52 20.51 -2.20
CA ARG A 348 7.62 20.03 -1.15
C ARG A 348 6.52 19.12 -1.71
N ALA A 349 5.86 19.52 -2.80
CA ALA A 349 4.80 18.75 -3.43
C ALA A 349 5.31 17.42 -3.99
N HIS A 350 6.52 17.40 -4.56
CA HIS A 350 7.17 16.18 -5.03
C HIS A 350 7.39 15.18 -3.89
N LEU A 351 7.99 15.62 -2.78
CA LEU A 351 8.25 14.77 -1.62
C LEU A 351 6.94 14.30 -0.96
N ALA A 352 5.95 15.18 -0.85
CA ALA A 352 4.64 14.84 -0.32
C ALA A 352 3.91 13.81 -1.20
N GLY A 353 3.97 13.96 -2.53
CA GLY A 353 3.35 13.04 -3.48
C GLY A 353 3.94 11.65 -3.40
N MET A 354 5.27 11.60 -3.30
CA MET A 354 6.06 10.38 -3.17
C MET A 354 5.82 9.65 -1.85
N ILE A 355 5.79 10.34 -0.70
CA ILE A 355 5.47 9.71 0.59
C ILE A 355 4.02 9.23 0.63
N SER A 356 3.09 10.05 0.12
CA SER A 356 1.67 9.76 0.20
C SER A 356 1.19 8.72 -0.82
N GLY A 357 1.99 8.42 -1.85
CA GLY A 357 1.65 7.57 -2.99
C GLY A 357 0.71 8.23 -4.00
N LEU A 358 0.47 9.55 -3.89
CA LEU A 358 -0.42 10.28 -4.79
C LEU A 358 0.23 10.60 -6.15
N ASP A 359 1.55 10.52 -6.26
CA ASP A 359 2.31 10.75 -7.50
C ASP A 359 2.51 9.46 -8.35
N ILE A 360 2.00 8.32 -7.87
CA ILE A 360 2.12 7.05 -8.58
C ILE A 360 1.37 7.13 -9.91
N ARG A 361 2.11 6.87 -10.99
CA ARG A 361 1.63 6.86 -12.36
C ARG A 361 2.24 5.68 -13.11
N TYR A 362 1.38 4.82 -13.67
CA TYR A 362 1.80 3.65 -14.44
C TYR A 362 2.05 3.99 -15.90
N GLY A 363 3.02 3.34 -16.54
CA GLY A 363 3.27 3.50 -17.98
C GLY A 363 3.71 4.91 -18.42
N ALA A 364 4.23 5.75 -17.51
CA ALA A 364 4.66 7.11 -17.82
C ALA A 364 5.69 7.16 -18.96
N ASP A 365 6.59 6.18 -19.01
CA ASP A 365 7.63 6.08 -20.04
C ASP A 365 7.08 5.67 -21.43
N THR A 366 5.91 5.03 -21.47
CA THR A 366 5.29 4.49 -22.69
C THR A 366 4.30 5.44 -23.36
N ALA A 367 3.88 6.51 -22.68
CA ALA A 367 2.95 7.50 -23.22
C ALA A 367 3.34 8.93 -22.79
N PRO A 368 4.50 9.44 -23.26
CA PRO A 368 4.92 10.80 -23.00
C PRO A 368 3.98 11.78 -23.73
N GLY A 369 3.10 12.48 -23.00
CA GLY A 369 2.29 13.57 -23.56
C GLY A 369 0.91 13.77 -22.92
N ASP A 370 0.30 12.72 -22.36
CA ASP A 370 -0.97 12.84 -21.64
C ASP A 370 -0.74 12.76 -20.13
N PRO A 371 -0.97 13.81 -19.32
CA PRO A 371 -0.70 13.78 -17.88
C PRO A 371 -1.65 12.87 -17.08
N LEU A 372 -2.82 12.52 -17.62
CA LEU A 372 -3.85 11.71 -16.95
C LEU A 372 -3.60 10.22 -17.14
N LEU A 373 -3.11 9.80 -18.31
CA LEU A 373 -2.95 8.39 -18.63
C LEU A 373 -2.00 7.68 -17.64
N GLY A 374 -2.49 6.64 -16.99
CA GLY A 374 -1.78 5.87 -15.97
C GLY A 374 -1.76 6.51 -14.58
N ALA A 375 -2.19 7.76 -14.43
CA ALA A 375 -2.32 8.41 -13.13
C ALA A 375 -3.59 7.93 -12.41
N ARG A 376 -3.65 8.11 -11.10
CA ARG A 376 -4.91 7.96 -10.36
C ARG A 376 -5.93 9.01 -10.84
N LEU A 377 -7.21 8.66 -10.86
CA LEU A 377 -8.28 9.62 -11.13
C LEU A 377 -8.24 10.74 -10.08
N PRO A 378 -8.06 12.02 -10.47
CA PRO A 378 -8.04 13.11 -9.51
C PRO A 378 -9.42 13.30 -8.86
N TYR A 379 -9.44 13.81 -7.63
CA TYR A 379 -10.69 14.31 -7.06
C TYR A 379 -11.21 15.48 -7.89
N THR A 380 -12.46 15.40 -8.33
CA THR A 380 -13.08 16.43 -9.16
C THR A 380 -14.58 16.45 -8.88
N GLU A 381 -15.12 17.64 -8.62
CA GLU A 381 -16.55 17.91 -8.63
C GLU A 381 -17.05 17.92 -10.08
N LEU A 382 -18.18 17.28 -10.30
CA LEU A 382 -18.78 17.05 -11.61
C LEU A 382 -20.26 17.44 -11.57
N GLN A 383 -20.77 17.88 -12.71
CA GLN A 383 -22.20 18.12 -12.92
C GLN A 383 -22.79 17.02 -13.78
N GLY A 384 -23.57 16.13 -13.16
CA GLY A 384 -24.31 15.08 -13.86
C GLY A 384 -25.71 15.53 -14.25
N VAL A 385 -26.46 14.62 -14.90
CA VAL A 385 -27.85 14.87 -15.33
C VAL A 385 -28.79 15.12 -14.14
N HIS A 386 -28.49 14.55 -12.98
CA HIS A 386 -29.33 14.61 -11.77
C HIS A 386 -28.75 15.50 -10.67
N GLY A 387 -27.76 16.33 -10.98
CA GLY A 387 -27.11 17.25 -10.04
C GLY A 387 -25.62 17.00 -9.84
N GLY A 388 -25.06 17.63 -8.82
CA GLY A 388 -23.65 17.53 -8.46
C GLY A 388 -23.25 16.13 -8.01
N MET A 389 -22.06 15.69 -8.42
CA MET A 389 -21.43 14.44 -8.00
C MET A 389 -19.90 14.64 -7.98
N ASN A 390 -19.15 13.69 -7.44
CA ASN A 390 -17.69 13.78 -7.42
C ASN A 390 -17.03 12.44 -7.78
N THR A 391 -15.80 12.49 -8.26
CA THR A 391 -15.05 11.28 -8.67
C THR A 391 -14.77 10.31 -7.53
N ARG A 392 -14.70 10.77 -6.28
CA ARG A 392 -14.51 9.90 -5.10
C ARG A 392 -15.69 8.95 -4.94
N ASP A 393 -16.92 9.46 -5.00
CA ASP A 393 -18.13 8.65 -4.85
C ASP A 393 -18.32 7.72 -6.06
N LEU A 394 -17.98 8.21 -7.26
CA LEU A 394 -18.04 7.41 -8.49
C LEU A 394 -17.07 6.23 -8.51
N LEU A 395 -15.96 6.27 -7.74
CA LEU A 395 -15.02 5.16 -7.62
C LEU A 395 -15.54 4.01 -6.72
N ARG A 396 -16.66 4.19 -6.02
CA ARG A 396 -17.31 3.13 -5.24
C ARG A 396 -18.13 2.20 -6.14
N THR A 397 -17.52 1.67 -7.20
CA THR A 397 -18.15 0.87 -8.27
C THR A 397 -18.32 -0.62 -7.94
N SER A 398 -18.17 -1.01 -6.67
CA SER A 398 -18.14 -2.43 -6.26
C SER A 398 -17.05 -3.25 -6.98
N GLY A 399 -15.88 -2.66 -7.24
CA GLY A 399 -14.74 -3.35 -7.87
C GLY A 399 -14.77 -3.38 -9.39
N ARG A 400 -15.67 -2.62 -10.03
CA ARG A 400 -15.79 -2.50 -11.49
C ARG A 400 -14.96 -1.34 -12.04
N GLY A 401 -14.68 -1.36 -13.34
CA GLY A 401 -14.14 -0.19 -14.04
C GLY A 401 -15.16 0.95 -14.13
N LEU A 402 -14.69 2.15 -14.43
CA LEU A 402 -15.50 3.35 -14.62
C LEU A 402 -15.13 4.04 -15.93
N LEU A 403 -16.10 4.28 -16.80
CA LEU A 403 -15.96 5.19 -17.93
C LEU A 403 -16.68 6.51 -17.60
N LEU A 404 -15.93 7.59 -17.52
CA LEU A 404 -16.48 8.94 -17.43
C LEU A 404 -16.54 9.56 -18.82
N ASP A 405 -17.75 9.77 -19.33
CA ASP A 405 -18.05 10.52 -20.55
C ASP A 405 -18.23 12.00 -20.18
N LEU A 406 -17.19 12.79 -20.42
CA LEU A 406 -17.12 14.20 -20.03
C LEU A 406 -17.69 15.14 -21.10
N ALA A 407 -17.89 14.64 -22.31
CA ALA A 407 -18.37 15.39 -23.47
C ALA A 407 -19.83 15.05 -23.87
N GLY A 408 -20.44 14.02 -23.29
CA GLY A 408 -21.79 13.57 -23.63
C GLY A 408 -21.84 12.74 -24.93
N ASP A 409 -20.75 12.06 -25.29
CA ASP A 409 -20.59 11.34 -26.55
C ASP A 409 -21.41 10.03 -26.60
N ALA A 410 -22.46 10.01 -27.42
CA ALA A 410 -23.34 8.85 -27.58
C ALA A 410 -22.66 7.66 -28.27
N ALA A 411 -21.69 7.90 -29.16
CA ALA A 411 -20.95 6.84 -29.83
C ALA A 411 -20.04 6.13 -28.82
N LEU A 412 -19.36 6.91 -27.97
CA LEU A 412 -18.56 6.38 -26.86
C LEU A 412 -19.39 5.48 -25.94
N ARG A 413 -20.56 5.95 -25.51
CA ARG A 413 -21.46 5.17 -24.64
C ARG A 413 -21.93 3.88 -25.32
N THR A 414 -22.10 3.89 -26.64
CA THR A 414 -22.48 2.70 -27.42
C THR A 414 -21.33 1.70 -27.50
N ALA A 415 -20.11 2.16 -27.75
CA ALA A 415 -18.91 1.34 -27.84
C ALA A 415 -18.62 0.56 -26.54
N VAL A 416 -18.93 1.11 -25.37
CA VAL A 416 -18.64 0.48 -24.07
C VAL A 416 -19.72 -0.53 -23.63
N ARG A 417 -20.92 -0.52 -24.24
CA ARG A 417 -22.03 -1.42 -23.87
C ARG A 417 -21.65 -2.91 -23.76
N PRO A 418 -20.80 -3.48 -24.62
CA PRO A 418 -20.41 -4.88 -24.52
C PRO A 418 -19.60 -5.25 -23.25
N TRP A 419 -19.16 -4.24 -22.48
CA TRP A 419 -18.48 -4.40 -21.19
C TRP A 419 -19.32 -3.90 -20.00
N ALA A 420 -20.63 -3.69 -20.19
CA ALA A 420 -21.52 -3.14 -19.16
C ALA A 420 -21.70 -4.04 -17.92
N ASP A 421 -21.15 -5.25 -17.91
CA ASP A 421 -21.02 -6.12 -16.73
C ASP A 421 -19.80 -5.76 -15.88
N ARG A 422 -18.74 -5.20 -16.49
CA ARG A 422 -17.43 -4.91 -15.89
C ARG A 422 -17.11 -3.43 -15.75
N VAL A 423 -17.71 -2.58 -16.58
CA VAL A 423 -17.46 -1.13 -16.61
C VAL A 423 -18.77 -0.39 -16.38
N VAL A 424 -18.76 0.54 -15.43
CA VAL A 424 -19.87 1.46 -15.16
C VAL A 424 -19.64 2.72 -16.01
N THR A 425 -20.64 3.15 -16.77
CA THR A 425 -20.53 4.36 -17.60
C THR A 425 -21.34 5.50 -16.98
N VAL A 426 -20.70 6.65 -16.81
CA VAL A 426 -21.33 7.86 -16.24
C VAL A 426 -21.05 9.05 -17.16
N THR A 427 -22.08 9.84 -17.45
CA THR A 427 -21.95 11.10 -18.18
C THR A 427 -22.06 12.26 -17.19
N ALA A 428 -21.02 13.09 -17.10
CA ALA A 428 -20.99 14.25 -16.23
C ALA A 428 -19.96 15.28 -16.75
N ARG A 429 -20.14 16.57 -16.45
CA ARG A 429 -19.23 17.63 -16.92
C ARG A 429 -18.33 18.13 -15.78
N PRO A 430 -17.01 18.22 -15.98
CA PRO A 430 -16.12 18.86 -15.02
C PRO A 430 -16.13 20.39 -15.18
N ALA A 431 -15.59 21.10 -14.20
CA ALA A 431 -15.24 22.51 -14.38
C ALA A 431 -14.16 22.65 -15.48
N PRO A 432 -14.26 23.63 -16.40
CA PRO A 432 -13.32 23.79 -17.52
C PRO A 432 -11.86 23.96 -17.10
N ASP A 433 -11.61 24.64 -15.98
CA ASP A 433 -10.25 24.90 -15.47
C ASP A 433 -9.79 23.83 -14.46
N GLY A 434 -10.57 22.75 -14.29
CA GLY A 434 -10.29 21.67 -13.34
C GLY A 434 -9.35 20.60 -13.89
N PRO A 435 -8.94 19.62 -13.05
CA PRO A 435 -8.01 18.55 -13.44
C PRO A 435 -8.48 17.69 -14.61
N LEU A 436 -9.79 17.60 -14.83
CA LEU A 436 -10.40 16.87 -15.96
C LEU A 436 -10.98 17.79 -17.03
N GLY A 437 -10.78 19.11 -16.93
CA GLY A 437 -11.44 20.11 -17.78
C GLY A 437 -11.14 19.99 -19.27
N ALA A 438 -9.92 19.56 -19.61
CA ALA A 438 -9.49 19.32 -21.00
C ALA A 438 -9.83 17.90 -21.51
N ALA A 439 -10.25 16.98 -20.64
CA ALA A 439 -10.51 15.60 -21.02
C ALA A 439 -11.93 15.43 -21.58
N ARG A 440 -12.05 14.74 -22.72
CA ARG A 440 -13.36 14.39 -23.30
C ARG A 440 -13.99 13.16 -22.67
N ALA A 441 -13.16 12.22 -22.25
CA ALA A 441 -13.56 11.03 -21.52
C ALA A 441 -12.34 10.42 -20.81
N VAL A 442 -12.56 9.62 -19.77
CA VAL A 442 -11.53 8.79 -19.15
C VAL A 442 -12.09 7.40 -18.83
N LEU A 443 -11.29 6.36 -19.11
CA LEU A 443 -11.54 4.99 -18.66
C LEU A 443 -10.65 4.70 -17.46
N VAL A 444 -11.25 4.24 -16.37
CA VAL A 444 -10.62 4.06 -15.08
C VAL A 444 -10.74 2.60 -14.66
N ARG A 445 -9.62 2.03 -14.22
CA ARG A 445 -9.50 0.66 -13.72
C ARG A 445 -10.14 0.50 -12.33
N PRO A 446 -10.41 -0.74 -11.90
CA PRO A 446 -10.91 -1.02 -10.54
C PRO A 446 -10.03 -0.49 -9.40
N ASP A 447 -8.74 -0.27 -9.64
CA ASP A 447 -7.78 0.31 -8.68
C ASP A 447 -7.70 1.86 -8.77
N GLY A 448 -8.59 2.49 -9.54
CA GLY A 448 -8.72 3.94 -9.65
C GLY A 448 -7.69 4.62 -10.56
N HIS A 449 -6.90 3.88 -11.35
CA HIS A 449 -5.97 4.45 -12.31
C HIS A 449 -6.59 4.56 -13.70
N ILE A 450 -6.26 5.64 -14.42
CA ILE A 450 -6.77 5.92 -15.76
C ILE A 450 -6.03 5.01 -16.76
N ALA A 451 -6.77 4.17 -17.45
CA ALA A 451 -6.29 3.25 -18.48
C ALA A 451 -6.34 3.84 -19.90
N TRP A 452 -7.20 4.83 -20.13
CA TRP A 452 -7.36 5.49 -21.43
C TRP A 452 -8.01 6.86 -21.26
N THR A 453 -7.70 7.78 -22.18
CA THR A 453 -8.27 9.11 -22.28
C THR A 453 -8.87 9.34 -23.66
N GLY A 454 -9.96 10.08 -23.74
CA GLY A 454 -10.66 10.41 -24.99
C GLY A 454 -9.95 11.40 -25.91
N ALA A 455 -8.62 11.53 -25.78
CA ALA A 455 -7.79 12.39 -26.62
C ALA A 455 -7.38 11.70 -27.93
N THR A 456 -7.23 10.36 -27.93
CA THR A 456 -6.80 9.59 -29.11
C THR A 456 -7.53 8.25 -29.23
N GLY A 457 -8.07 7.96 -30.41
CA GLY A 457 -8.74 6.70 -30.72
C GLY A 457 -10.05 6.45 -29.97
N GLY A 458 -10.65 5.28 -30.20
CA GLY A 458 -11.78 4.78 -29.41
C GLY A 458 -11.32 3.94 -28.21
N PRO A 459 -12.20 3.70 -27.22
CA PRO A 459 -11.84 2.98 -25.98
C PRO A 459 -11.69 1.46 -26.17
N GLU A 460 -12.02 0.90 -27.33
CA GLU A 460 -12.21 -0.54 -27.54
C GLU A 460 -10.93 -1.34 -27.26
N ASN A 461 -9.77 -0.83 -27.69
CA ASN A 461 -8.49 -1.48 -27.41
C ASN A 461 -8.21 -1.50 -25.90
N ALA A 462 -8.35 -0.35 -25.23
CA ALA A 462 -8.16 -0.27 -23.78
C ALA A 462 -9.18 -1.13 -23.01
N LEU A 463 -10.43 -1.22 -23.47
CA LEU A 463 -11.43 -2.11 -22.90
C LEU A 463 -11.04 -3.58 -23.08
N GLY A 464 -10.56 -3.95 -24.27
CA GLY A 464 -10.02 -5.28 -24.57
C GLY A 464 -8.83 -5.64 -23.68
N ASP A 465 -7.87 -4.71 -23.57
CA ASP A 465 -6.61 -4.91 -22.84
C ASP A 465 -6.81 -4.98 -21.33
N TRP A 466 -7.68 -4.16 -20.75
CA TRP A 466 -7.85 -4.09 -19.30
C TRP A 466 -9.03 -4.89 -18.76
N PHE A 467 -10.09 -5.08 -19.56
CA PHE A 467 -11.31 -5.74 -19.11
C PHE A 467 -11.63 -7.03 -19.88
N GLY A 468 -10.78 -7.43 -20.83
CA GLY A 468 -10.95 -8.64 -21.64
C GLY A 468 -11.89 -8.44 -22.82
N LYS A 469 -12.22 -9.53 -23.52
CA LYS A 469 -13.08 -9.49 -24.71
C LYS A 469 -14.51 -9.02 -24.38
N PRO A 470 -15.21 -8.36 -25.32
CA PRO A 470 -16.61 -7.99 -25.15
C PRO A 470 -17.47 -9.25 -24.96
N GLU A 471 -18.53 -9.18 -24.15
CA GLU A 471 -19.52 -10.25 -24.19
C GLU A 471 -20.27 -10.19 -25.53
N PRO A 472 -20.56 -11.34 -26.17
CA PRO A 472 -21.43 -11.35 -27.32
C PRO A 472 -22.79 -10.79 -26.90
N ALA A 473 -23.32 -9.82 -27.66
CA ALA A 473 -24.62 -9.25 -27.39
C ALA A 473 -25.64 -10.37 -27.21
N ARG A 474 -26.31 -10.43 -26.05
CA ARG A 474 -27.45 -11.33 -25.87
C ARG A 474 -28.49 -10.95 -26.91
N VAL A 475 -28.57 -11.72 -28.00
CA VAL A 475 -29.68 -11.63 -28.94
C VAL A 475 -30.92 -11.97 -28.13
N GLY A 476 -31.75 -10.96 -27.88
CA GLY A 476 -33.02 -11.15 -27.19
C GLY A 476 -33.77 -12.28 -27.88
N ARG A 477 -34.11 -13.32 -27.14
CA ARG A 477 -35.14 -14.26 -27.60
C ARG A 477 -36.36 -13.40 -27.89
N SER A 478 -36.70 -13.27 -29.18
CA SER A 478 -38.00 -12.76 -29.57
C SER A 478 -39.01 -13.75 -29.02
N ASP A 479 -39.72 -13.38 -27.96
CA ASP A 479 -40.95 -14.04 -27.59
C ASP A 479 -41.95 -13.77 -28.73
N LYS A 480 -41.96 -14.68 -29.71
CA LYS A 480 -43.11 -14.89 -30.56
C LYS A 480 -44.05 -15.79 -29.76
N ASN A 481 -45.05 -15.19 -29.13
CA ASN A 481 -46.36 -15.81 -28.94
C ASN A 481 -47.40 -14.91 -29.58
#